data_AF-A0A933UEB0-F1
#
_entry.id   AF-A0A933UEB0-F1
#
_cell.length_a   1.000
_cell.length_b   1.000
_cell.length_c   1.000
_cell.angle_alpha   90.00
_cell.angle_beta   90.00
_cell.angle_gamma   90.00
#
_symmetry.space_group_name_H-M   'P 1'
#
loop_
_entity.id
_entity.type
_entity.pdbx_description
1 polymer ?
#
loop_
_entity_poly.entity_id
_entity_poly.type
_entity_poly.pdbx_seq_one_letter_code
_entity_poly.pdbx_strand_id
1 'polypeptide(L)'
;MSGLIMSIISLRTQVRGESRQACVRCRSEKMKDQETVRRFIELRAQGWSCVRIANELGVAKSTLVEWSRKFRFELNNQRALELDELRSRVLGTSQSRIEGLAEKLSRVEEELRKRDLATVPTSRLYYLAEALRRQIQRETDAVSFVTPVKDIPQDEYVEQVQEWHP
;
A
#
# COMPACT_ATOMS: atom_id res chain seq x y z
N MET A 1 13.73 38.75 -84.69
CA MET A 1 14.64 39.72 -84.05
C MET A 1 14.28 39.81 -82.58
N SER A 2 15.27 39.92 -81.69
CA SER A 2 15.25 39.71 -80.22
C SER A 2 15.28 38.22 -79.84
N GLY A 3 16.24 37.62 -79.14
CA GLY A 3 17.55 37.98 -78.56
C GLY A 3 17.96 36.74 -77.74
N LEU A 4 19.06 36.03 -78.04
CA LEU A 4 20.34 36.07 -77.30
C LEU A 4 20.10 36.09 -75.76
N ILE A 5 20.51 35.13 -74.92
CA ILE A 5 21.78 34.37 -74.84
C ILE A 5 21.58 33.13 -73.94
N MET A 6 22.19 32.02 -74.35
CA MET A 6 22.47 30.83 -73.54
C MET A 6 23.89 30.95 -72.95
N SER A 7 24.10 30.72 -71.64
CA SER A 7 25.42 30.48 -70.99
C SER A 7 25.15 29.94 -69.58
N ILE A 8 25.44 28.69 -69.18
CA ILE A 8 26.70 27.91 -69.10
C ILE A 8 27.60 28.32 -67.90
N ILE A 9 27.60 27.42 -66.90
CA ILE A 9 28.71 26.96 -66.01
C ILE A 9 29.13 27.77 -64.75
N SER A 10 28.87 27.13 -63.60
CA SER A 10 29.76 26.78 -62.47
C SER A 10 30.83 27.76 -61.96
N LEU A 11 30.81 28.09 -60.65
CA LEU A 11 31.92 27.85 -59.70
C LEU A 11 31.59 28.36 -58.27
N ARG A 12 31.45 27.41 -57.34
CA ARG A 12 32.17 27.29 -56.04
C ARG A 12 32.43 28.57 -55.20
N THR A 13 31.78 28.66 -54.04
CA THR A 13 32.44 29.08 -52.78
C THR A 13 31.72 28.54 -51.55
N GLN A 14 32.52 28.25 -50.55
CA GLN A 14 32.34 27.33 -49.43
C GLN A 14 32.46 28.19 -48.14
N VAL A 15 31.72 27.78 -47.11
CA VAL A 15 31.95 27.95 -45.64
C VAL A 15 31.43 29.17 -44.84
N ARG A 16 30.85 28.79 -43.67
CA ARG A 16 30.98 29.32 -42.27
C ARG A 16 29.89 30.33 -41.85
N GLY A 17 29.16 30.20 -40.74
CA GLY A 17 29.19 29.30 -39.57
C GLY A 17 27.90 29.53 -38.75
N GLU A 18 27.29 28.48 -38.18
CA GLU A 18 27.40 28.05 -36.78
C GLU A 18 26.37 28.66 -35.81
N SER A 19 25.57 27.74 -35.23
CA SER A 19 25.20 27.72 -33.81
C SER A 19 24.00 28.54 -33.32
N ARG A 20 22.85 27.87 -33.14
CA ARG A 20 22.12 27.84 -31.85
C ARG A 20 21.06 26.74 -31.81
N GLN A 21 21.51 25.62 -31.24
CA GLN A 21 20.84 24.88 -30.17
C GLN A 21 19.48 24.21 -30.45
N ALA A 22 19.60 22.92 -30.75
CA ALA A 22 18.60 21.91 -30.52
C ALA A 22 18.11 21.87 -29.06
N CYS A 23 16.81 21.68 -28.86
CA CYS A 23 16.32 20.82 -27.79
C CYS A 23 15.29 19.87 -28.38
N VAL A 24 15.83 18.78 -28.92
CA VAL A 24 15.10 17.60 -29.34
C VAL A 24 14.48 16.98 -28.09
N ARG A 25 13.17 17.19 -27.89
CA ARG A 25 12.40 16.41 -26.91
C ARG A 25 12.08 15.04 -27.53
N CYS A 26 13.12 14.28 -27.84
CA CYS A 26 12.97 12.86 -28.18
C CYS A 26 12.72 12.11 -26.89
N ARG A 27 11.46 11.71 -26.78
CA ARG A 27 10.88 10.70 -25.91
C ARG A 27 11.69 9.41 -26.06
N SER A 28 12.71 9.20 -25.23
CA SER A 28 13.35 7.89 -25.06
C SER A 28 12.52 7.08 -24.06
N GLU A 29 11.37 6.63 -24.54
CA GLU A 29 10.63 5.50 -24.00
C GLU A 29 11.33 4.24 -24.51
N LYS A 30 12.03 3.51 -23.63
CA LYS A 30 12.07 2.04 -23.53
C LYS A 30 13.18 1.60 -22.57
N MET A 31 12.80 0.78 -21.60
CA MET A 31 13.66 0.00 -20.71
C MET A 31 14.66 0.79 -19.86
N LYS A 32 14.17 1.61 -18.93
CA LYS A 32 14.91 1.71 -17.66
C LYS A 32 14.77 0.35 -16.98
N ASP A 33 15.91 -0.31 -16.91
CA ASP A 33 16.14 -1.68 -16.47
C ASP A 33 15.20 -2.06 -15.32
N GLN A 34 14.48 -3.19 -15.45
CA GLN A 34 13.59 -3.66 -14.39
C GLN A 34 14.35 -3.83 -13.07
N GLU A 35 15.66 -4.09 -13.17
CA GLU A 35 16.59 -4.12 -12.04
C GLU A 35 16.72 -2.75 -11.35
N THR A 36 16.78 -1.64 -12.10
CA THR A 36 16.83 -0.29 -11.52
C THR A 36 15.54 0.05 -10.79
N VAL A 37 14.40 -0.40 -11.31
CA VAL A 37 13.09 -0.20 -10.65
C VAL A 37 12.98 -1.03 -9.38
N ARG A 38 13.39 -2.31 -9.42
CA ARG A 38 13.48 -3.16 -8.22
C ARG A 38 14.40 -2.55 -7.17
N ARG A 39 15.57 -2.09 -7.57
CA ARG A 39 16.53 -1.44 -6.68
C ARG A 39 15.98 -0.14 -6.07
N PHE A 40 15.22 0.63 -6.85
CA PHE A 40 14.49 1.78 -6.33
C PHE A 40 13.45 1.37 -5.27
N ILE A 41 12.69 0.31 -5.51
CA ILE A 41 11.67 -0.19 -4.59
C ILE A 41 12.33 -0.63 -3.26
N GLU A 42 13.39 -1.41 -3.31
CA GLU A 42 14.17 -1.85 -2.14
C GLU A 42 14.69 -0.67 -1.31
N LEU A 43 15.42 0.26 -1.96
CA LEU A 43 16.01 1.42 -1.26
C LEU A 43 14.92 2.32 -0.67
N ARG A 44 13.76 2.40 -1.32
CA ARG A 44 12.65 3.24 -0.85
C ARG A 44 11.81 2.57 0.23
N ALA A 45 11.71 1.24 0.26
CA ALA A 45 11.17 0.47 1.37
C ALA A 45 11.99 0.72 2.65
N GLN A 46 13.33 0.68 2.53
CA GLN A 46 14.30 1.01 3.59
C GLN A 46 14.31 2.48 4.06
N GLY A 47 13.47 3.36 3.47
CA GLY A 47 13.30 4.74 3.91
C GLY A 47 14.23 5.78 3.29
N TRP A 48 15.05 5.44 2.29
CA TRP A 48 15.99 6.38 1.68
C TRP A 48 15.31 7.50 0.89
N SER A 49 15.79 8.74 0.97
CA SER A 49 15.20 9.86 0.25
C SER A 49 15.41 9.75 -1.27
N CYS A 50 14.46 10.26 -2.08
CA CYS A 50 14.59 10.23 -3.54
C CYS A 50 15.83 11.01 -4.05
N VAL A 51 16.34 11.97 -3.27
CA VAL A 51 17.58 12.69 -3.59
C VAL A 51 18.79 11.77 -3.45
N ARG A 52 18.85 11.00 -2.35
CA ARG A 52 19.93 10.03 -2.13
C ARG A 52 19.92 8.93 -3.18
N ILE A 53 18.74 8.43 -3.53
CA ILE A 53 18.57 7.38 -4.56
C ILE A 53 18.90 7.91 -5.97
N ALA A 54 18.60 9.18 -6.27
CA ALA A 54 18.95 9.80 -7.55
C ALA A 54 20.47 9.80 -7.79
N ASN A 55 21.24 10.09 -6.74
CA ASN A 55 22.70 10.07 -6.79
C ASN A 55 23.25 8.65 -6.93
N GLU A 56 22.64 7.68 -6.26
CA GLU A 56 23.06 6.27 -6.30
C GLU A 56 22.79 5.60 -7.64
N LEU A 57 21.59 5.79 -8.20
CA LEU A 57 21.15 5.12 -9.43
C LEU A 57 21.41 5.95 -10.70
N GLY A 58 21.90 7.18 -10.57
CA GLY A 58 22.09 8.10 -11.70
C GLY A 58 20.77 8.50 -12.40
N VAL A 59 19.65 8.44 -11.70
CA VAL A 59 18.30 8.71 -12.25
C VAL A 59 17.82 10.09 -11.83
N ALA A 60 17.25 10.85 -12.78
CA ALA A 60 16.65 12.15 -12.50
C ALA A 60 15.56 12.07 -11.42
N LYS A 61 15.55 13.03 -10.50
CA LYS A 61 14.59 13.13 -9.38
C LYS A 61 13.13 13.10 -9.86
N SER A 62 12.82 13.72 -11.00
CA SER A 62 11.46 13.72 -11.59
C SER A 62 10.97 12.30 -11.90
N THR A 63 11.83 11.45 -12.46
CA THR A 63 11.51 10.04 -12.75
C THR A 63 11.27 9.26 -11.45
N LEU A 64 12.05 9.49 -10.40
CA LEU A 64 11.85 8.80 -9.11
C LEU A 64 10.56 9.21 -8.40
N VAL A 65 10.12 10.47 -8.55
CA VAL A 65 8.83 10.92 -8.02
C VAL A 65 7.68 10.23 -8.77
N GLU A 66 7.79 10.08 -10.09
CA GLU A 66 6.81 9.35 -10.90
C GLU A 66 6.75 7.86 -10.53
N TRP A 67 7.91 7.22 -10.35
CA TRP A 67 7.99 5.84 -9.85
C TRP A 67 7.43 5.68 -8.45
N SER A 68 7.66 6.65 -7.55
CA SER A 68 7.06 6.65 -6.21
C SER A 68 5.53 6.64 -6.26
N ARG A 69 4.92 7.32 -7.25
CA ARG A 69 3.47 7.31 -7.45
C ARG A 69 3.02 5.98 -8.05
N LYS A 70 3.73 5.47 -9.05
CA LYS A 70 3.42 4.23 -9.77
C LYS A 70 3.49 2.99 -8.87
N PHE A 71 4.54 2.87 -8.05
CA PHE A 71 4.79 1.73 -7.17
C PHE A 71 4.36 1.99 -5.72
N ARG A 72 3.48 2.97 -5.49
CA ARG A 72 3.04 3.36 -4.15
C ARG A 72 2.45 2.19 -3.36
N PHE A 73 1.66 1.35 -4.02
CA PHE A 73 1.03 0.18 -3.39
C PHE A 73 2.05 -0.87 -3.00
N GLU A 74 2.95 -1.22 -3.91
CA GLU A 74 4.04 -2.18 -3.67
C GLU A 74 4.95 -1.72 -2.52
N LEU A 75 5.34 -0.44 -2.51
CA LEU A 75 6.12 0.16 -1.42
C LEU A 75 5.39 0.13 -0.08
N ASN A 76 4.09 0.41 -0.07
CA ASN A 76 3.31 0.38 1.17
C ASN A 76 3.14 -1.05 1.68
N ASN A 77 2.88 -2.01 0.80
CA ASN A 77 2.77 -3.42 1.16
C ASN A 77 4.10 -3.94 1.71
N GLN A 78 5.22 -3.65 1.06
CA GLN A 78 6.54 -4.09 1.51
C GLN A 78 6.90 -3.48 2.87
N ARG A 79 6.61 -2.19 3.09
CA ARG A 79 6.75 -1.56 4.41
C ARG A 79 5.84 -2.19 5.46
N ALA A 80 4.60 -2.54 5.10
CA ALA A 80 3.68 -3.19 6.01
C ALA A 80 4.20 -4.57 6.43
N LEU A 81 4.76 -5.34 5.49
CA LEU A 81 5.41 -6.63 5.76
C LEU A 81 6.65 -6.47 6.65
N GLU A 82 7.56 -5.55 6.32
CA GLU A 82 8.74 -5.27 7.15
C GLU A 82 8.37 -4.84 8.57
N LEU A 83 7.32 -4.02 8.71
CA LEU A 83 6.80 -3.62 10.01
C LEU A 83 6.17 -4.80 10.76
N ASP A 84 5.45 -5.68 10.08
CA ASP A 84 4.84 -6.88 10.69
C ASP A 84 5.91 -7.88 11.13
N GLU A 85 6.96 -8.09 10.33
CA GLU A 85 8.14 -8.88 10.69
C GLU A 85 8.87 -8.28 11.89
N LEU A 86 9.08 -6.96 11.91
CA LEU A 86 9.70 -6.27 13.04
C LEU A 86 8.84 -6.42 14.31
N ARG A 87 7.52 -6.21 14.20
CA ARG A 87 6.57 -6.41 15.30
C ARG A 87 6.63 -7.85 15.80
N SER A 88 6.66 -8.82 14.90
CA SER A 88 6.76 -10.25 15.25
C SER A 88 8.07 -10.59 15.94
N ARG A 89 9.19 -10.00 15.54
CA ARG A 89 10.49 -10.19 16.22
C ARG A 89 10.53 -9.58 17.63
N VAL A 90 9.97 -8.38 17.80
CA VAL A 90 10.03 -7.65 19.09
C VAL A 90 8.97 -8.14 20.08
N LEU A 91 7.75 -8.40 19.60
CA LEU A 91 6.58 -8.66 20.44
C LEU A 91 6.07 -10.10 20.36
N GLY A 92 6.68 -10.95 19.54
CA GLY A 92 6.15 -12.27 19.18
C GLY A 92 5.02 -12.17 18.16
N THR A 93 4.53 -13.32 17.68
CA THR A 93 3.43 -13.38 16.70
C THR A 93 2.12 -12.84 17.28
N SER A 94 1.22 -12.36 16.42
CA SER A 94 -0.12 -11.92 16.86
C SER A 94 -0.85 -12.98 17.67
N GLN A 95 -0.72 -14.25 17.26
CA GLN A 95 -1.28 -15.38 17.99
C GLN A 95 -0.69 -15.51 19.42
N SER A 96 0.64 -15.49 19.56
CA SER A 96 1.29 -15.58 20.88
C SER A 96 0.88 -14.43 21.81
N ARG A 97 0.70 -13.23 21.27
CA ARG A 97 0.22 -12.07 22.05
C ARG A 97 -1.22 -12.26 22.51
N ILE A 98 -2.10 -12.76 21.63
CA ILE A 98 -3.50 -13.06 21.97
C ILE A 98 -3.56 -14.16 23.04
N GLU A 99 -2.78 -15.22 22.91
CA GLU A 99 -2.70 -16.31 23.89
C GLU A 99 -2.26 -15.79 25.26
N GLY A 100 -1.21 -14.97 25.33
CA GLY A 100 -0.75 -14.37 26.58
C GLY A 100 -1.75 -13.39 27.20
N LEU A 101 -2.56 -12.69 26.39
CA LEU A 101 -3.65 -11.84 26.88
C LEU A 101 -4.83 -12.68 27.38
N ALA A 102 -5.20 -13.74 26.66
CA ALA A 102 -6.26 -14.66 27.05
C ALA A 102 -5.95 -15.37 28.38
N GLU A 103 -4.69 -15.79 28.59
CA GLU A 103 -4.26 -16.37 29.85
C GLU A 103 -4.41 -15.37 31.02
N LYS A 104 -3.98 -14.12 30.82
CA LYS A 104 -4.14 -13.06 31.84
C LYS A 104 -5.60 -12.76 32.12
N LEU A 105 -6.44 -12.68 31.09
CA LEU A 105 -7.88 -12.48 31.22
C LEU A 105 -8.51 -13.61 32.04
N SER A 106 -8.20 -14.86 31.72
CA SER A 106 -8.70 -16.03 32.44
C SER A 106 -8.35 -16.00 33.94
N ARG A 107 -7.11 -15.60 34.28
CA ARG A 107 -6.70 -15.42 35.69
C ARG A 107 -7.52 -14.33 36.40
N VAL A 108 -7.78 -13.21 35.73
CA VAL A 108 -8.63 -12.14 36.29
C VAL A 108 -10.06 -12.62 36.47
N GLU A 109 -10.62 -13.32 35.49
CA GLU A 109 -11.97 -13.88 35.55
C GLU A 109 -12.12 -14.94 36.65
N GLU A 110 -11.09 -15.74 36.90
CA GLU A 110 -11.04 -16.69 38.01
C GLU A 110 -11.11 -15.97 39.37
N GLU A 111 -10.34 -14.90 39.55
CA GLU A 111 -10.41 -14.10 40.78
C GLU A 111 -11.76 -13.39 40.92
N LEU A 112 -12.36 -12.91 39.83
CA LEU A 112 -13.71 -12.35 39.84
C LEU A 112 -14.77 -13.40 40.20
N ARG A 113 -14.62 -14.65 39.74
CA ARG A 113 -15.53 -15.76 40.08
C ARG A 113 -15.51 -16.12 41.57
N LYS A 114 -14.36 -15.97 42.24
CA LYS A 114 -14.22 -16.23 43.68
C LYS A 114 -14.78 -15.12 44.56
N ARG A 115 -14.89 -13.89 44.05
CA ARG A 115 -15.34 -12.74 44.85
C ARG A 115 -16.84 -12.81 45.11
N ASP A 116 -17.20 -12.51 46.35
CA ASP A 116 -18.59 -12.43 46.74
C ASP A 116 -19.25 -11.14 46.19
N LEU A 117 -20.37 -11.33 45.50
CA LEU A 117 -21.19 -10.25 44.95
C LEU A 117 -21.89 -9.42 46.04
N ALA A 118 -21.94 -9.90 47.29
CA ALA A 118 -22.51 -9.15 48.41
C ALA A 118 -21.79 -7.81 48.68
N THR A 119 -20.51 -7.71 48.31
CA THR A 119 -19.71 -6.48 48.45
C THR A 119 -19.97 -5.45 47.34
N VAL A 120 -20.66 -5.85 46.27
CA VAL A 120 -20.98 -4.99 45.13
C VAL A 120 -22.24 -4.18 45.45
N PRO A 121 -22.24 -2.86 45.23
CA PRO A 121 -23.42 -2.04 45.50
C PRO A 121 -24.61 -2.49 44.65
N THR A 122 -25.80 -2.50 45.23
CA THR A 122 -27.03 -2.99 44.60
C THR A 122 -27.32 -2.34 43.24
N SER A 123 -27.05 -1.04 43.09
CA SER A 123 -27.18 -0.32 41.82
C SER A 123 -26.30 -0.91 40.70
N ARG A 124 -25.09 -1.33 41.04
CA ARG A 124 -24.16 -1.97 40.10
C ARG A 124 -24.61 -3.40 39.76
N LEU A 125 -25.19 -4.13 40.72
CA LEU A 125 -25.76 -5.45 40.46
C LEU A 125 -26.93 -5.39 39.46
N TYR A 126 -27.83 -4.41 39.60
CA TYR A 126 -28.92 -4.23 38.63
C TYR A 126 -28.39 -3.91 37.23
N TYR A 127 -27.39 -3.05 37.11
CA TYR A 127 -26.73 -2.76 35.84
C TYR A 127 -26.10 -4.02 35.23
N LEU A 128 -25.37 -4.80 36.02
CA LEU A 128 -24.73 -6.05 35.56
C LEU A 128 -25.78 -7.07 35.12
N ALA A 129 -26.86 -7.26 35.89
CA ALA A 129 -27.93 -8.17 35.55
C ALA A 129 -28.60 -7.81 34.22
N GLU A 130 -28.85 -6.52 33.99
CA GLU A 130 -29.47 -6.04 32.75
C GLU A 130 -28.51 -6.15 31.55
N ALA A 131 -27.22 -5.84 31.73
CA ALA A 131 -26.21 -6.06 30.71
C ALA A 131 -26.06 -7.53 30.31
N LEU A 132 -26.02 -8.45 31.29
CA LEU A 132 -25.94 -9.89 31.06
C LEU A 132 -27.17 -10.43 30.35
N ARG A 133 -28.38 -9.98 30.73
CA ARG A 133 -29.62 -10.36 30.04
C ARG A 133 -29.61 -9.92 28.58
N ARG A 134 -29.19 -8.68 28.28
CA ARG A 134 -29.04 -8.23 26.89
C ARG A 134 -28.01 -9.04 26.12
N GLN A 135 -26.91 -9.42 26.75
CA GLN A 135 -25.91 -10.24 26.09
C GLN A 135 -26.47 -11.62 25.78
N ILE A 136 -27.11 -12.30 26.74
CA ILE A 136 -27.78 -13.59 26.52
C ILE A 136 -28.76 -13.47 25.36
N GLN A 137 -29.61 -12.45 25.38
CA GLN A 137 -30.60 -12.19 24.32
C GLN A 137 -29.94 -12.09 22.93
N ARG A 138 -28.84 -11.32 22.80
CA ARG A 138 -28.09 -11.22 21.53
C ARG A 138 -27.52 -12.55 21.06
N GLU A 139 -26.97 -13.35 21.97
CA GLU A 139 -26.41 -14.67 21.63
C GLU A 139 -27.51 -15.69 21.28
N THR A 140 -28.70 -15.56 21.87
CA THR A 140 -29.81 -16.50 21.65
C THR A 140 -30.75 -16.12 20.50
N ASP A 141 -30.74 -14.85 20.06
CA ASP A 141 -31.66 -14.35 19.03
C ASP A 141 -31.28 -14.74 17.60
N ALA A 142 -30.09 -15.29 17.40
CA ALA A 142 -29.57 -15.63 16.08
C ALA A 142 -29.93 -17.05 15.61
N VAL A 143 -31.18 -17.50 15.80
CA VAL A 143 -31.65 -18.72 15.13
C VAL A 143 -32.03 -18.37 13.69
N SER A 144 -31.04 -18.38 12.79
CA SER A 144 -31.26 -18.27 11.35
C SER A 144 -31.27 -19.65 10.71
N PHE A 145 -32.40 -20.03 10.08
CA PHE A 145 -32.46 -21.21 9.23
C PHE A 145 -32.01 -20.83 7.83
N VAL A 146 -30.98 -21.50 7.32
CA VAL A 146 -30.48 -21.30 5.95
C VAL A 146 -30.84 -22.52 5.11
N THR A 147 -31.36 -22.28 3.91
CA THR A 147 -31.61 -23.31 2.89
C THR A 147 -30.61 -23.12 1.75
N PRO A 148 -30.08 -24.19 1.13
CA PRO A 148 -29.17 -24.04 0.00
C PRO A 148 -29.86 -23.30 -1.15
N VAL A 149 -29.22 -22.22 -1.61
CA VAL A 149 -29.57 -21.54 -2.85
C VAL A 149 -28.93 -22.31 -4.00
N LYS A 150 -29.70 -22.61 -5.05
CA LYS A 150 -29.24 -23.41 -6.19
C LYS A 150 -28.27 -22.66 -7.10
N ASP A 151 -28.39 -21.35 -7.16
CA ASP A 151 -27.58 -20.47 -8.01
C ASP A 151 -27.13 -19.25 -7.19
N ILE A 152 -25.82 -18.99 -7.15
CA ILE A 152 -25.28 -17.77 -6.52
C ILE A 152 -25.53 -16.60 -7.50
N PRO A 153 -26.22 -15.53 -7.08
CA PRO A 153 -26.46 -14.37 -7.94
C PRO A 153 -25.14 -13.78 -8.46
N GLN A 154 -25.06 -13.50 -9.77
CA GLN A 154 -23.82 -13.00 -10.40
C GLN A 154 -23.36 -11.64 -9.86
N ASP A 155 -24.27 -10.87 -9.29
CA ASP A 155 -24.04 -9.57 -8.65
C ASP A 155 -23.33 -9.66 -7.29
N GLU A 156 -23.25 -10.86 -6.68
CA GLU A 156 -22.52 -11.10 -5.43
C GLU A 156 -21.03 -11.43 -5.69
N TYR A 157 -20.64 -11.69 -6.94
CA TYR A 157 -19.24 -11.84 -7.34
C TYR A 157 -18.56 -10.48 -7.50
N VAL A 158 -17.63 -10.17 -6.61
CA VAL A 158 -16.78 -8.97 -6.70
C VAL A 158 -15.35 -9.39 -7.02
N GLU A 159 -14.87 -9.10 -8.24
CA GLU A 159 -13.50 -9.41 -8.66
C GLU A 159 -12.44 -8.57 -7.91
N GLN A 160 -12.85 -7.45 -7.32
CA GLN A 160 -11.94 -6.50 -6.67
C GLN A 160 -12.39 -6.22 -5.24
N VAL A 161 -11.59 -6.68 -4.28
CA VAL A 161 -11.75 -6.38 -2.85
C VAL A 161 -10.80 -5.24 -2.49
N GLN A 162 -11.35 -4.07 -2.16
CA GLN A 162 -10.59 -2.96 -1.62
C GLN A 162 -10.76 -2.94 -0.10
N GLU A 163 -9.86 -3.60 0.62
CA GLU A 163 -9.80 -3.50 2.08
C GLU A 163 -9.09 -2.19 2.50
N TRP A 164 -9.85 -1.31 3.17
CA TRP A 164 -9.33 -0.09 3.79
C TRP A 164 -9.10 -0.32 5.27
N HIS A 165 -7.88 -0.07 5.73
CA HIS A 165 -7.54 0.01 7.14
C HIS A 165 -7.09 1.46 7.43
N PRO A 166 -7.92 2.26 8.14
CA PRO A 166 -7.68 3.69 8.37
C PRO A 166 -6.44 3.98 9.25
#